data_AF-A0A0M9VW07-F1
#
_entry.id   AF-A0A0M9VW07-F1
#
_cell.length_a   1.000
_cell.length_b   1.000
_cell.length_c   1.000
_cell.angle_alpha   90.00
_cell.angle_beta   90.00
_cell.angle_gamma   90.00
#
_symmetry.space_group_name_H-M   'P 1'
#
loop_
_entity.id
_entity.type
_entity.pdbx_description
1 polymer ?
#
loop_
_entity_poly.entity_id
_entity_poly.type
_entity_poly.pdbx_seq_one_letter_code
_entity_poly.pdbx_strand_id
1 'polypeptide(L)'
;MEIAGFARKRKRADVEEEERREEETACLPDIWTRPLHKTSGSATVLLVDEKSVKLVLKAIAKVRKSKKYPVWGRDLADEIPPLGAPWISSHLRLCRANKADIQKSTHAFFNVFNRKEKEAAELSKRLRNEPDEDGFVTITRGGKAKPANKFGAEEARKKMVEKDVQKKSDMKDFYRFQLRERRKQEQAALLRRFAEDREKVKSMREKRGKFKPET
;
A
#
# COMPACT_ATOMS: atom_id res chain seq x y z
N MET A 1 49.54 14.33 -25.69
CA MET A 1 49.39 13.03 -24.99
C MET A 1 48.60 13.30 -23.72
N GLU A 2 47.27 13.14 -23.75
CA GLU A 2 46.48 13.12 -22.51
C GLU A 2 46.46 11.70 -21.97
N ILE A 3 46.90 11.56 -20.72
CA ILE A 3 46.97 10.29 -20.02
C ILE A 3 45.56 9.98 -19.51
N ALA A 4 44.93 8.97 -20.11
CA ALA A 4 43.68 8.40 -19.62
C ALA A 4 43.92 7.85 -18.19
N GLY A 5 43.42 8.57 -17.18
CA GLY A 5 43.50 8.15 -15.79
C GLY A 5 42.73 6.85 -15.57
N PHE A 6 43.45 5.81 -15.13
CA PHE A 6 42.86 4.54 -14.72
C PHE A 6 41.79 4.76 -13.64
N ALA A 7 40.53 4.50 -13.98
CA ALA A 7 39.44 4.49 -13.02
C ALA A 7 39.69 3.38 -11.98
N ARG A 8 40.12 3.76 -10.77
CA ARG A 8 40.28 2.81 -9.66
C ARG A 8 38.93 2.17 -9.35
N LYS A 9 38.87 0.85 -9.52
CA LYS A 9 37.71 0.03 -9.17
C LYS A 9 37.47 0.16 -7.66
N ARG A 10 36.37 0.82 -7.27
CA ARG A 10 36.01 1.01 -5.85
C ARG A 10 35.71 -0.35 -5.23
N LYS A 11 36.10 -0.55 -3.97
CA LYS A 11 35.75 -1.77 -3.24
C LYS A 11 34.26 -1.74 -2.91
N ARG A 12 33.61 -2.89 -2.98
CA ARG A 12 32.18 -3.04 -2.68
C ARG A 12 31.82 -2.57 -1.27
N ALA A 13 32.69 -2.80 -0.29
CA ALA A 13 32.50 -2.35 1.09
C ALA A 13 32.43 -0.82 1.21
N ASP A 14 33.28 -0.09 0.47
CA ASP A 14 33.30 1.38 0.50
C ASP A 14 31.97 1.95 -0.05
N VAL A 15 31.39 1.30 -1.07
CA VAL A 15 30.10 1.69 -1.64
C VAL A 15 28.95 1.43 -0.66
N GLU A 16 28.93 0.27 -0.01
CA GLU A 16 27.89 -0.08 0.98
C GLU A 16 27.94 0.83 2.22
N GLU A 17 29.11 1.29 2.63
CA GLU A 17 29.26 2.29 3.70
C GLU A 17 28.80 3.69 3.28
N GLU A 18 29.15 4.12 2.06
CA GLU A 18 28.67 5.39 1.49
C GLU A 18 27.14 5.39 1.37
N GLU A 19 26.54 4.30 0.89
CA GLU A 19 25.10 4.14 0.80
C GLU A 19 24.44 4.19 2.18
N ARG A 20 25.02 3.55 3.19
CA ARG A 20 24.51 3.62 4.57
C ARG A 20 24.53 5.04 5.11
N ARG A 21 25.61 5.79 4.87
CA ARG A 21 25.72 7.21 5.29
C ARG A 21 24.73 8.09 4.54
N GLU A 22 24.52 7.83 3.25
CA GLU A 22 23.49 8.53 2.46
C GLU A 22 22.08 8.23 2.98
N GLU A 23 21.81 6.98 3.37
CA GLU A 23 20.54 6.61 3.99
C GLU A 23 20.35 7.26 5.38
N GLU A 24 21.39 7.30 6.20
CA GLU A 24 21.38 8.00 7.50
C GLU A 24 21.13 9.51 7.34
N THR A 25 21.76 10.14 6.35
CA THR A 25 21.55 11.57 6.06
C THR A 25 20.23 11.86 5.37
N ALA A 26 19.64 10.87 4.67
CA ALA A 26 18.30 10.95 4.10
C ALA A 26 17.20 10.88 5.15
N CYS A 27 17.48 10.37 6.35
CA CYS A 27 16.54 10.40 7.45
C CYS A 27 16.38 11.83 7.99
N LEU A 28 15.14 12.21 8.26
CA LEU A 28 14.85 13.44 9.00
C LEU A 28 15.38 13.31 10.44
N PRO A 29 15.85 14.41 11.04
CA PRO A 29 16.28 14.39 12.43
C PRO A 29 15.12 13.98 13.35
N ASP A 30 15.43 13.15 14.35
CA ASP A 30 14.42 12.76 15.34
C ASP A 30 14.03 13.97 16.19
N ILE A 31 12.72 14.20 16.26
CA ILE A 31 12.11 15.30 17.01
C ILE A 31 11.82 14.90 18.45
N TRP A 32 11.81 13.60 18.76
CA TRP A 32 11.60 13.10 20.11
C TRP A 32 12.89 12.55 20.67
N THR A 33 13.35 13.10 21.80
CA THR A 33 14.58 12.61 22.44
C THR A 33 14.44 11.18 22.95
N ARG A 34 13.20 10.77 23.28
CA ARG A 34 12.89 9.41 23.76
C ARG A 34 11.51 8.96 23.28
N PRO A 35 11.38 7.75 22.71
CA PRO A 35 10.08 7.18 22.39
C PRO A 35 9.34 6.74 23.66
N LEU A 36 8.03 7.01 23.72
CA LEU A 36 7.17 6.51 24.79
C LEU A 36 6.57 5.16 24.39
N HIS A 37 6.70 4.18 25.28
CA HIS A 37 6.08 2.87 25.12
C HIS A 37 4.70 2.85 25.78
N LYS A 38 3.77 2.10 25.19
CA LYS A 38 2.44 1.86 25.78
C LYS A 38 2.57 0.98 27.01
N THR A 39 1.58 1.05 27.91
CA THR A 39 1.53 0.32 29.19
C THR A 39 1.56 -1.21 29.06
N SER A 40 1.27 -1.77 27.89
CA SER A 40 1.38 -3.21 27.59
C SER A 40 2.58 -3.58 26.69
N GLY A 41 3.56 -2.68 26.54
CA GLY A 41 4.73 -2.92 25.70
C GLY A 41 5.63 -4.02 26.27
N SER A 42 5.86 -5.08 25.49
CA SER A 42 6.92 -6.07 25.73
C SER A 42 8.19 -5.66 24.99
N ALA A 43 9.35 -5.80 25.64
CA ALA A 43 10.65 -5.61 25.00
C ALA A 43 11.31 -6.97 24.73
N THR A 44 11.77 -7.18 23.49
CA THR A 44 12.57 -8.35 23.12
C THR A 44 14.02 -7.96 23.17
N VAL A 45 14.79 -8.59 24.06
CA VAL A 45 16.24 -8.36 24.17
C VAL A 45 16.96 -9.49 23.43
N LEU A 46 17.72 -9.13 22.40
CA LEU A 46 18.58 -10.05 21.66
C LEU A 46 19.99 -9.97 22.24
N LEU A 47 20.54 -11.13 22.60
CA LEU A 47 21.92 -11.27 23.06
C LEU A 47 22.70 -12.08 22.02
N VAL A 48 24.01 -11.85 21.98
CA VAL A 48 24.90 -12.47 21.00
C VAL A 48 25.00 -13.99 21.19
N ASP A 49 25.09 -14.47 22.44
CA ASP A 49 25.39 -15.87 22.77
C ASP A 49 24.38 -16.47 23.76
N GLU A 50 24.20 -17.79 23.73
CA GLU A 50 23.39 -18.49 24.74
C GLU A 50 23.98 -18.39 26.16
N LYS A 51 25.31 -18.33 26.27
CA LYS A 51 26.00 -18.21 27.56
C LYS A 51 25.67 -16.87 28.23
N SER A 52 25.63 -15.79 27.47
CA SER A 52 25.27 -14.47 27.99
C SER A 52 23.80 -14.41 28.40
N VAL A 53 22.89 -15.05 27.66
CA VAL A 53 21.49 -15.22 28.08
C VAL A 53 21.39 -15.91 29.44
N LYS A 54 22.10 -17.04 29.64
CA LYS A 54 22.10 -17.77 30.92
C LYS A 54 22.64 -16.93 32.08
N LEU A 55 23.67 -16.12 31.85
CA LEU A 55 24.23 -15.23 32.86
C LEU A 55 23.23 -14.13 33.25
N VAL A 56 22.59 -13.49 32.27
CA VAL A 56 21.56 -12.46 32.52
C VAL A 56 20.38 -13.04 33.28
N LEU A 57 19.89 -14.22 32.91
CA LEU A 57 18.80 -14.90 33.64
C LEU A 57 19.18 -15.21 35.09
N LYS A 58 20.43 -15.63 35.35
CA LYS A 58 20.94 -15.84 36.72
C LYS A 58 21.01 -14.53 37.51
N ALA A 59 21.46 -13.44 36.89
CA ALA A 59 21.50 -12.12 37.53
C ALA A 59 20.08 -11.63 37.88
N ILE A 60 19.13 -11.76 36.95
CA ILE A 60 17.71 -11.44 37.18
C ILE A 60 17.15 -12.28 38.34
N ALA A 61 17.45 -13.58 38.40
CA ALA A 61 17.01 -14.43 39.50
C ALA A 61 17.60 -13.99 40.85
N LYS A 62 18.85 -13.53 40.89
CA LYS A 62 19.50 -12.99 42.10
C LYS A 62 18.85 -11.69 42.57
N VAL A 63 18.55 -10.78 41.64
CA VAL A 63 17.83 -9.51 41.92
C VAL A 63 16.41 -9.78 42.42
N ARG A 64 15.71 -10.75 41.83
CA ARG A 64 14.37 -11.14 42.28
C ARG A 64 14.39 -11.66 43.72
N LYS A 65 15.42 -12.43 44.11
CA LYS A 65 15.61 -12.92 45.49
C LYS A 65 15.86 -11.79 46.48
N SER A 66 16.62 -10.77 46.08
CA SER A 66 16.91 -9.63 46.97
C SER A 66 15.74 -8.67 47.14
N LYS A 67 14.64 -8.82 46.38
CA LYS A 67 13.46 -7.92 46.32
C LYS A 67 13.77 -6.44 46.05
N LYS A 68 15.04 -6.10 45.81
CA LYS A 68 15.49 -4.75 45.43
C LYS A 68 15.40 -4.66 43.91
N TYR A 69 14.22 -4.30 43.41
CA TYR A 69 14.04 -4.08 41.98
C TYR A 69 14.84 -2.85 41.53
N PRO A 70 15.59 -2.95 40.42
CA PRO A 70 16.27 -1.80 39.87
C PRO A 70 15.23 -0.78 39.39
N VAL A 71 15.46 0.48 39.73
CA VAL A 71 14.68 1.58 39.16
C VAL A 71 15.26 1.89 37.79
N TRP A 72 14.39 1.94 36.77
CA TRP A 72 14.79 2.25 35.40
C TRP A 72 15.60 3.56 35.36
N GLY A 73 16.82 3.49 34.86
CA GLY A 73 17.69 4.64 34.64
C GLY A 73 18.44 5.20 35.83
N ARG A 74 18.45 4.52 36.99
CA ARG A 74 19.22 4.97 38.16
C ARG A 74 20.74 4.84 37.96
N ASP A 75 21.17 3.76 37.31
CA ASP A 75 22.60 3.45 37.11
C ASP A 75 23.08 3.83 35.69
N LEU A 76 22.21 4.45 34.89
CA LEU A 76 22.49 4.91 33.52
C LEU A 76 22.46 6.44 33.51
N ALA A 77 23.39 7.03 34.26
CA ALA A 77 23.30 8.41 34.75
C ALA A 77 23.31 9.49 33.64
N ASP A 78 23.88 9.21 32.46
CA ASP A 78 24.16 10.25 31.46
C ASP A 78 23.51 10.05 30.09
N GLU A 79 22.85 8.92 29.83
CA GLU A 79 22.31 8.60 28.50
C GLU A 79 20.78 8.68 28.39
N ILE A 80 20.05 8.84 29.50
CA ILE A 80 18.59 8.81 29.45
C ILE A 80 18.02 10.22 29.42
N PRO A 81 17.35 10.62 28.32
CA PRO A 81 16.70 11.91 28.24
C PRO A 81 15.63 12.03 29.34
N PRO A 82 15.56 13.19 30.03
CA PRO A 82 14.57 13.41 31.08
C PRO A 82 13.16 13.30 30.51
N LEU A 83 12.22 12.76 31.29
CA LEU A 83 10.79 12.74 30.97
C LEU A 83 10.06 13.96 31.55
N GLY A 84 8.82 14.17 31.09
CA GLY A 84 7.93 15.21 31.62
C GLY A 84 8.08 16.55 30.90
N ALA A 85 8.05 17.66 31.65
CA ALA A 85 8.15 18.99 31.06
C ALA A 85 9.45 19.24 30.25
N PRO A 86 10.65 18.77 30.70
CA PRO A 86 11.87 18.91 29.92
C PRO A 86 11.83 18.16 28.58
N TRP A 87 11.16 17.00 28.53
CA TRP A 87 10.98 16.21 27.30
C TRP A 87 10.14 16.96 26.27
N ILE A 88 9.00 17.49 26.70
CA ILE A 88 8.10 18.28 25.83
C ILE A 88 8.80 19.57 25.37
N SER A 89 9.49 20.26 26.28
CA SER A 89 10.23 21.49 25.94
C SER A 89 11.32 21.22 24.89
N SER A 90 12.07 20.12 25.06
CA SER A 90 13.08 19.69 24.08
C SER A 90 12.46 19.39 22.71
N HIS A 91 11.33 18.69 22.70
CA HIS A 91 10.59 18.41 21.47
C HIS A 91 10.12 19.69 20.77
N LEU A 92 9.50 20.62 21.50
CA LEU A 92 9.05 21.90 20.95
C LEU A 92 10.20 22.76 20.40
N ARG A 93 11.40 22.62 20.96
CA ARG A 93 12.62 23.24 20.42
C ARG A 93 13.05 22.57 19.13
N LEU A 94 13.07 21.23 19.08
CA LEU A 94 13.46 20.44 17.91
C LEU A 94 12.48 20.59 16.73
N CYS A 95 11.18 20.77 17.00
CA CYS A 95 10.17 21.05 15.98
C CYS A 95 10.46 22.33 15.20
N ARG A 96 11.23 23.27 15.77
CA ARG A 96 11.71 24.48 15.10
C ARG A 96 13.10 24.23 14.51
N ALA A 97 13.23 23.18 13.72
CA ALA A 97 14.50 22.79 13.11
C ALA A 97 14.99 23.83 12.08
N ASN A 98 16.30 23.87 11.91
CA ASN A 98 16.96 24.73 10.93
C ASN A 98 16.59 24.30 9.50
N LYS A 99 16.21 25.28 8.68
CA LYS A 99 15.80 25.05 7.28
C LYS A 99 16.91 24.35 6.47
N ALA A 100 18.17 24.68 6.71
CA ALA A 100 19.29 24.11 5.98
C ALA A 100 19.43 22.59 6.20
N ASP A 101 19.24 22.12 7.43
CA ASP A 101 19.40 20.71 7.80
C ASP A 101 18.23 19.86 7.25
N ILE A 102 17.01 20.40 7.28
CA ILE A 102 15.84 19.77 6.64
C ILE A 102 16.03 19.72 5.12
N GLN A 103 16.52 20.80 4.53
CA GLN A 103 16.77 20.84 3.09
C GLN A 103 17.82 19.81 2.69
N LYS A 104 18.91 19.67 3.46
CA LYS A 104 19.95 18.67 3.20
C LYS A 104 19.41 17.24 3.25
N SER A 105 18.64 16.91 4.29
CA SER A 105 18.05 15.57 4.45
C SER A 105 17.01 15.25 3.38
N THR A 106 16.17 16.22 3.00
CA THR A 106 15.19 16.03 1.90
C THR A 106 15.86 15.84 0.55
N HIS A 107 16.92 16.60 0.23
CA HIS A 107 17.69 16.39 -1.00
C HIS A 107 18.37 15.02 -1.02
N ALA A 108 18.99 14.60 0.10
CA ALA A 108 19.57 13.27 0.23
C ALA A 108 18.51 12.17 0.03
N PHE A 109 17.34 12.32 0.64
CA PHE A 109 16.20 11.41 0.46
C PHE A 109 15.77 11.30 -1.00
N PHE A 110 15.58 12.42 -1.70
CA PHE A 110 15.19 12.38 -3.11
C PHE A 110 16.27 11.75 -4.00
N ASN A 111 17.55 11.95 -3.69
CA ASN A 111 18.63 11.29 -4.43
C ASN A 111 18.57 9.77 -4.26
N VAL A 112 18.45 9.27 -3.03
CA VAL A 112 18.32 7.84 -2.74
C VAL A 112 17.05 7.26 -3.36
N PHE A 113 15.92 7.97 -3.24
CA PHE A 113 14.65 7.55 -3.83
C PHE A 113 14.72 7.45 -5.35
N ASN A 114 15.24 8.49 -6.03
CA ASN A 114 15.38 8.51 -7.48
C ASN A 114 16.36 7.43 -7.98
N ARG A 115 17.42 7.13 -7.20
CA ARG A 115 18.34 6.00 -7.49
C ARG A 115 17.59 4.67 -7.43
N LYS A 116 16.87 4.40 -6.34
CA LYS A 116 16.06 3.19 -6.17
C LYS A 116 14.96 3.06 -7.24
N GLU A 117 14.34 4.16 -7.65
CA GLU A 117 13.33 4.15 -8.73
C GLU A 117 13.97 3.79 -10.09
N LYS A 118 15.15 4.34 -10.40
CA LYS A 118 15.89 4.01 -11.62
C LYS A 118 16.32 2.54 -11.63
N GLU A 119 16.88 2.05 -10.53
CA GLU A 119 17.26 0.64 -10.38
C GLU A 119 16.04 -0.29 -10.55
N ALA A 120 14.91 0.03 -9.92
CA ALA A 120 13.67 -0.72 -10.12
C ALA A 120 13.18 -0.69 -11.58
N ALA A 121 13.29 0.47 -12.25
CA ALA A 121 12.94 0.59 -13.66
C ALA A 121 13.89 -0.23 -14.55
N GLU A 122 15.19 -0.26 -14.26
CA GLU A 122 16.18 -1.07 -14.97
C GLU A 122 15.98 -2.56 -14.74
N LEU A 123 15.77 -2.99 -13.49
CA LEU A 123 15.42 -4.38 -13.17
C LEU A 123 14.14 -4.79 -13.92
N SER A 124 13.13 -3.92 -13.97
CA SER A 124 11.92 -4.19 -14.75
C SER A 124 12.18 -4.27 -16.26
N LYS A 125 13.18 -3.56 -16.78
CA LYS A 125 13.58 -3.67 -18.19
C LYS A 125 14.36 -4.96 -18.44
N ARG A 126 15.26 -5.34 -17.52
CA ARG A 126 16.02 -6.59 -17.60
C ARG A 126 15.09 -7.79 -17.57
N LEU A 127 14.16 -7.83 -16.62
CA LEU A 127 13.17 -8.90 -16.51
C LEU A 127 12.25 -9.00 -17.74
N ARG A 128 12.03 -7.91 -18.49
CA ARG A 128 11.31 -7.94 -19.78
C ARG A 128 12.13 -8.52 -20.93
N ASN A 129 13.45 -8.44 -20.84
CA ASN A 129 14.38 -8.84 -21.90
C ASN A 129 14.99 -10.23 -21.66
N GLU A 130 14.85 -10.78 -20.45
CA GLU A 130 15.27 -12.15 -20.13
C GLU A 130 14.28 -13.14 -20.78
N PRO A 131 14.75 -14.04 -21.67
CA PRO A 131 13.91 -15.08 -22.26
C PRO A 131 13.48 -16.09 -21.19
N ASP A 132 12.22 -16.52 -21.24
CA ASP A 132 11.72 -17.58 -20.38
C ASP A 132 12.43 -18.93 -20.67
N GLU A 133 12.25 -19.95 -19.82
CA GLU A 133 12.87 -21.29 -19.96
C GLU A 133 12.60 -21.95 -21.33
N ASP A 134 11.50 -21.57 -22.00
CA ASP A 134 11.11 -22.02 -23.35
C ASP A 134 11.63 -21.10 -24.49
N GLY A 135 12.44 -20.08 -24.20
CA GLY A 135 13.05 -19.18 -25.19
C GLY A 135 12.13 -18.09 -25.75
N PHE A 136 10.94 -17.90 -25.18
CA PHE A 136 10.02 -16.83 -25.56
C PHE A 136 10.29 -15.56 -24.76
N VAL A 137 10.28 -14.40 -25.44
CA VAL A 137 10.36 -13.08 -24.80
C VAL A 137 8.93 -12.59 -24.55
N THR A 138 8.56 -12.42 -23.29
CA THR A 138 7.23 -11.93 -22.93
C THR A 138 7.08 -10.45 -23.31
N ILE A 139 6.37 -10.17 -24.41
CA ILE A 139 6.06 -8.79 -24.85
C ILE A 139 5.05 -8.16 -23.88
N THR A 140 5.53 -7.60 -22.77
CA THR A 140 4.70 -6.77 -21.91
C THR A 140 4.68 -5.34 -22.46
N ARG A 141 3.49 -4.73 -22.56
CA ARG A 141 3.33 -3.35 -23.02
C ARG A 141 4.08 -2.43 -22.05
N GLY A 142 5.20 -1.85 -22.49
CA GLY A 142 6.08 -0.96 -21.73
C GLY A 142 5.45 0.40 -21.38
N GLY A 143 4.24 0.41 -20.82
CA GLY A 143 3.66 1.60 -20.22
C GLY A 143 4.35 1.88 -18.88
N LYS A 144 4.57 3.17 -18.57
CA LYS A 144 5.00 3.63 -17.25
C LYS A 144 4.11 2.97 -16.20
N ALA A 145 4.63 1.97 -15.50
CA ALA A 145 4.07 1.51 -14.24
C ALA A 145 4.32 2.64 -13.23
N LYS A 146 3.51 3.71 -13.31
CA LYS A 146 3.24 4.46 -12.09
C LYS A 146 2.75 3.41 -11.10
N PRO A 147 3.28 3.33 -9.87
CA PRO A 147 2.70 2.46 -8.88
C PRO A 147 1.22 2.81 -8.82
N ALA A 148 0.39 1.93 -9.34
CA ALA A 148 -1.03 2.14 -9.35
C ALA A 148 -1.41 2.13 -7.88
N ASN A 149 -1.62 3.33 -7.33
CA ASN A 149 -2.24 3.52 -6.04
C ASN A 149 -3.43 2.55 -6.01
N LYS A 150 -3.68 1.83 -4.91
CA LYS A 150 -4.64 0.71 -4.87
C LYS A 150 -5.97 1.03 -5.57
N PHE A 151 -6.39 2.29 -5.49
CA PHE A 151 -7.53 2.87 -6.20
C PHE A 151 -7.47 2.80 -7.74
N GLY A 152 -6.33 3.11 -8.36
CA GLY A 152 -6.14 3.05 -9.81
C GLY A 152 -6.10 1.61 -10.36
N ALA A 153 -5.68 0.64 -9.53
CA ALA A 153 -5.75 -0.78 -9.90
C ALA A 153 -7.20 -1.28 -9.93
N GLU A 154 -8.04 -0.85 -8.99
CA GLU A 154 -9.47 -1.14 -9.00
C GLU A 154 -10.20 -0.48 -10.16
N GLU A 155 -9.90 0.78 -10.48
CA GLU A 155 -10.47 1.45 -11.65
C GLU A 155 -10.08 0.80 -12.97
N ALA A 156 -8.82 0.35 -13.11
CA ALA A 156 -8.38 -0.38 -14.29
C ALA A 156 -9.11 -1.73 -14.44
N ARG A 157 -9.32 -2.45 -13.33
CA ARG A 157 -10.12 -3.69 -13.31
C ARG A 157 -11.58 -3.42 -13.68
N LYS A 158 -12.19 -2.37 -13.14
CA LYS A 158 -13.57 -1.97 -13.50
C LYS A 158 -13.69 -1.67 -15.00
N LYS A 159 -12.75 -0.89 -15.57
CA LYS A 159 -12.73 -0.59 -17.01
C LYS A 159 -12.52 -1.82 -17.90
N MET A 160 -11.76 -2.82 -17.44
CA MET A 160 -11.63 -4.09 -18.16
C MET A 160 -12.94 -4.88 -18.13
N VAL A 161 -13.59 -4.99 -16.98
CA VAL A 161 -14.88 -5.66 -16.83
C VAL A 161 -15.96 -4.97 -17.66
N GLU A 162 -16.04 -3.64 -17.64
CA GLU A 162 -16.98 -2.86 -18.46
C GLU A 162 -16.78 -3.10 -19.96
N LYS A 163 -15.52 -3.13 -20.43
CA LYS A 163 -15.21 -3.44 -21.82
C LYS A 163 -15.60 -4.86 -22.21
N ASP A 164 -15.42 -5.83 -21.33
CA ASP A 164 -15.79 -7.21 -21.60
C ASP A 164 -17.32 -7.39 -21.57
N VAL A 165 -18.03 -6.65 -20.71
CA VAL A 165 -19.49 -6.59 -20.71
C VAL A 165 -20.00 -5.94 -22.01
N GLN A 166 -19.41 -4.83 -22.44
CA GLN A 166 -19.78 -4.16 -23.69
C GLN A 166 -19.55 -5.06 -24.91
N LYS A 167 -18.40 -5.74 -24.99
CA LYS A 167 -18.14 -6.71 -26.06
C LYS A 167 -19.15 -7.86 -26.08
N LYS A 168 -19.57 -8.34 -24.90
CA LYS A 168 -20.60 -9.38 -24.78
C LYS A 168 -21.99 -8.88 -25.15
N SER A 169 -22.32 -7.61 -24.92
CA SER A 169 -23.58 -7.02 -25.38
C SER A 169 -23.59 -6.78 -26.88
N ASP A 170 -22.46 -6.33 -27.45
CA ASP A 170 -22.33 -6.07 -28.89
C ASP A 170 -22.37 -7.37 -29.71
N MET A 171 -22.05 -8.52 -29.11
CA MET A 171 -22.23 -9.84 -29.72
C MET A 171 -23.66 -10.42 -29.61
N LYS A 172 -24.57 -9.77 -28.87
CA LYS A 172 -25.99 -10.14 -28.92
C LYS A 172 -26.63 -9.47 -30.14
N ASP A 173 -27.57 -10.15 -30.79
CA ASP A 173 -28.30 -9.69 -31.98
C ASP A 173 -27.52 -9.73 -33.32
N PHE A 174 -26.41 -10.45 -33.39
CA PHE A 174 -25.65 -10.63 -34.63
C PHE A 174 -26.45 -11.36 -35.73
N TYR A 175 -27.32 -12.29 -35.34
CA TYR A 175 -28.05 -13.11 -36.31
C TYR A 175 -29.54 -12.76 -36.41
N ARG A 176 -30.09 -12.84 -37.63
CA ARG A 176 -31.50 -12.53 -37.92
C ARG A 176 -32.50 -13.38 -37.13
N PHE A 177 -32.13 -14.60 -36.73
CA PHE A 177 -32.98 -15.45 -35.90
C PHE A 177 -33.11 -14.91 -34.46
N GLN A 178 -32.05 -14.31 -33.91
CA GLN A 178 -32.05 -13.68 -32.59
C GLN A 178 -33.01 -12.49 -32.56
N LEU A 179 -32.99 -11.64 -33.60
CA LEU A 179 -33.95 -10.54 -33.74
C LEU A 179 -35.41 -11.01 -33.82
N ARG A 180 -35.68 -12.08 -34.57
CA ARG A 180 -37.04 -12.64 -34.69
C ARG A 180 -37.52 -13.20 -33.36
N GLU A 181 -36.66 -13.91 -32.65
CA GLU A 181 -36.96 -14.46 -31.33
C GLU A 181 -37.22 -13.35 -30.31
N ARG A 182 -36.38 -12.31 -30.28
CA ARG A 182 -36.57 -11.12 -29.42
C ARG A 182 -37.90 -10.42 -29.70
N ARG A 183 -38.24 -10.18 -30.97
CA ARG A 183 -39.51 -9.58 -31.37
C ARG A 183 -40.72 -10.44 -30.95
N LYS A 184 -40.59 -11.76 -31.04
CA LYS A 184 -41.63 -12.70 -30.59
C LYS A 184 -41.80 -12.65 -29.06
N GLN A 185 -40.70 -12.57 -28.32
CA GLN A 185 -40.71 -12.43 -26.86
C GLN A 185 -41.34 -11.08 -26.43
N GLU A 186 -40.98 -9.98 -27.10
CA GLU A 186 -41.57 -8.65 -26.88
C GLU A 186 -43.08 -8.66 -27.14
N GLN A 187 -43.53 -9.26 -28.26
CA GLN A 187 -44.95 -9.42 -28.57
C GLN A 187 -45.69 -10.27 -27.54
N ALA A 188 -45.10 -11.39 -27.08
CA ALA A 188 -45.68 -12.24 -26.05
C ALA A 188 -45.79 -11.51 -24.70
N ALA A 189 -44.78 -10.73 -24.32
CA ALA A 189 -44.82 -9.91 -23.11
C ALA A 189 -45.91 -8.83 -23.17
N LEU A 190 -46.13 -8.23 -24.34
CA LEU A 190 -47.19 -7.24 -24.53
C LEU A 190 -48.59 -7.87 -24.40
N LEU A 191 -48.81 -9.03 -25.03
CA LEU A 191 -50.06 -9.78 -24.90
C LEU A 191 -50.35 -10.20 -23.46
N ARG A 192 -49.31 -10.62 -22.72
CA ARG A 192 -49.41 -10.97 -21.30
C ARG A 192 -49.83 -9.77 -20.45
N ARG A 193 -49.15 -8.63 -20.60
CA ARG A 193 -49.51 -7.38 -19.90
C ARG A 193 -50.94 -6.94 -20.21
N PHE A 194 -51.37 -7.06 -21.47
CA PHE A 194 -52.73 -6.73 -21.88
C PHE A 194 -53.78 -7.66 -21.23
N ALA A 195 -53.49 -8.96 -21.11
CA ALA A 195 -54.37 -9.90 -20.42
C ALA A 195 -54.51 -9.57 -18.93
N GLU A 196 -53.37 -9.29 -18.26
CA GLU A 196 -53.33 -8.87 -16.86
C GLU A 196 -54.13 -7.58 -16.62
N ASP A 197 -53.98 -6.58 -17.49
CA ASP A 197 -54.76 -5.33 -17.43
C ASP A 197 -56.26 -5.56 -17.70
N ARG A 198 -56.59 -6.45 -18.64
CA ARG A 198 -57.99 -6.81 -18.93
C ARG A 198 -58.66 -7.51 -17.75
N GLU A 199 -57.95 -8.41 -17.07
CA GLU A 199 -58.44 -9.05 -15.83
C GLU A 199 -58.59 -8.03 -14.70
N LYS A 200 -57.63 -7.12 -14.55
CA LYS A 200 -57.72 -6.03 -13.57
C LYS A 200 -58.94 -5.15 -13.81
N VAL A 201 -59.19 -4.75 -15.05
CA VAL A 201 -60.39 -3.96 -15.42
C VAL A 201 -61.68 -4.74 -15.18
N LYS A 202 -61.73 -6.03 -15.50
CA LYS A 202 -62.88 -6.89 -15.19
C LYS A 202 -63.14 -6.94 -13.68
N SER A 203 -62.11 -7.18 -12.88
CA SER A 203 -62.24 -7.21 -11.41
C SER A 203 -62.70 -5.86 -10.83
N MET A 204 -62.30 -4.73 -11.42
CA MET A 204 -62.78 -3.41 -11.02
C MET A 204 -64.23 -3.16 -11.46
N ARG A 205 -64.66 -3.66 -12.63
CA ARG A 205 -66.05 -3.58 -13.08
C ARG A 205 -66.98 -4.45 -12.23
N GLU A 206 -66.53 -5.63 -11.81
CA GLU A 206 -67.27 -6.50 -10.90
C GLU A 206 -67.41 -5.86 -9.50
N LYS A 207 -66.32 -5.29 -8.97
CA LYS A 207 -66.33 -4.57 -7.67
C LYS A 207 -67.17 -3.30 -7.68
N ARG A 208 -67.27 -2.59 -8.81
CA ARG A 208 -68.08 -1.36 -8.94
C ARG A 208 -69.59 -1.63 -9.11
N GLY A 209 -69.99 -2.86 -9.36
CA GLY A 209 -71.39 -3.19 -9.72
C GLY A 209 -71.83 -2.52 -11.03
N LYS A 210 -72.96 -2.94 -11.60
CA LYS A 210 -73.52 -2.32 -12.82
C LYS A 210 -74.07 -0.92 -12.47
N PHE A 211 -73.19 0.08 -12.44
CA PHE A 211 -73.58 1.47 -12.34
C PHE A 211 -74.41 1.86 -13.57
N LYS A 212 -75.73 1.97 -13.38
CA LYS A 212 -76.64 2.64 -14.31
C LYS A 212 -76.71 4.10 -13.88
N PRO A 213 -76.18 5.06 -14.66
CA PRO A 213 -76.46 6.47 -14.38
C PRO A 213 -77.94 6.72 -14.63
N GLU A 214 -78.65 7.27 -13.63
CA GLU A 214 -79.99 7.82 -13.83
C GLU A 214 -79.91 9.13 -14.63
N THR A 215 -81.01 9.44 -15.32
CA THR A 215 -81.21 10.68 -16.08
C THR A 215 -81.33 11.87 -15.13
#